data_AF-A0A945I436-F1
#
_entry.id   AF-A0A945I436-F1
#
_cell.length_a   1.000
_cell.length_b   1.000
_cell.length_c   1.000
_cell.angle_alpha   90.00
_cell.angle_beta   90.00
_cell.angle_gamma   90.00
#
_symmetry.space_group_name_H-M   'P 1'
#
loop_
_entity.id
_entity.type
_entity.pdbx_description
1 polymer ?
#
loop_
_entity_poly.entity_id
_entity_poly.type
_entity_poly.pdbx_seq_one_letter_code
_entity_poly.pdbx_strand_id
1 'polypeptide(L)'
;MPTAIEKGYNINACLNRRFWAPKGTDAKRVAYFAGILGKVMATDELKAYHKKRLGSIRLLTGAKLKADIDAEFKTFQKVAPTVKASMKKK
;
A
#
# COMPACT_ATOMS: atom_id res chain seq x y z
N MET A 1 -20.15 -8.30 1.66
CA MET A 1 -19.87 -7.99 0.25
C MET A 1 -18.82 -8.98 -0.25
N PRO A 2 -19.07 -9.71 -1.34
CA PRO A 2 -18.10 -10.64 -1.89
C PRO A 2 -16.91 -9.90 -2.49
N THR A 3 -15.74 -10.51 -2.42
CA THR A 3 -14.51 -10.07 -3.09
C THR A 3 -14.61 -10.24 -4.60
N ALA A 4 -13.74 -9.55 -5.34
CA ALA A 4 -13.65 -9.72 -6.79
C ALA A 4 -13.32 -11.17 -7.18
N ILE A 5 -12.46 -11.84 -6.41
CA ILE A 5 -12.08 -13.25 -6.59
C ILE A 5 -13.28 -14.17 -6.41
N GLU A 6 -14.09 -13.98 -5.35
CA GLU A 6 -15.33 -14.74 -5.13
C GLU A 6 -16.37 -14.54 -6.26
N LYS A 7 -16.22 -13.47 -7.05
CA LYS A 7 -17.03 -13.21 -8.25
C LYS A 7 -16.41 -13.73 -9.55
N GLY A 8 -15.28 -14.45 -9.48
CA GLY A 8 -14.58 -15.00 -10.64
C GLY A 8 -13.67 -14.00 -11.35
N TYR A 9 -13.51 -12.78 -10.83
CA TYR A 9 -12.56 -11.82 -11.37
C TYR A 9 -11.19 -12.07 -10.75
N ASN A 10 -10.18 -12.32 -11.59
CA ASN A 10 -8.79 -12.42 -11.14
C ASN A 10 -8.18 -11.03 -10.89
N ILE A 11 -8.76 -10.31 -9.93
CA ILE A 11 -8.33 -8.97 -9.52
C ILE A 11 -7.99 -9.02 -8.04
N ASN A 12 -6.73 -8.79 -7.73
CA ASN A 12 -6.27 -8.53 -6.37
C ASN A 12 -5.88 -7.05 -6.28
N ALA A 13 -6.76 -6.24 -5.70
CA ALA A 13 -6.54 -4.82 -5.50
C ALA A 13 -6.97 -4.44 -4.08
N CYS A 14 -6.08 -3.81 -3.33
CA CYS A 14 -6.36 -3.25 -2.02
C CYS A 14 -5.72 -1.86 -1.93
N LEU A 15 -6.39 -0.93 -1.24
CA LEU A 15 -5.85 0.41 -1.04
C LEU A 15 -4.74 0.36 0.02
N ASN A 16 -3.49 0.53 -0.42
CA ASN A 16 -2.33 0.59 0.46
C ASN A 16 -2.10 2.01 0.98
N ARG A 17 -2.30 2.24 2.28
CA ARG A 17 -1.92 3.50 2.95
C ARG A 17 -0.46 3.42 3.40
N ARG A 18 0.37 4.35 2.95
CA ARG A 18 1.81 4.37 3.22
C ARG A 18 2.22 5.69 3.89
N PHE A 19 3.26 5.61 4.72
CA PHE A 19 3.96 6.79 5.22
C PHE A 19 5.11 7.15 4.29
N TRP A 20 5.30 8.44 4.04
CA TRP A 20 6.31 8.96 3.14
C TRP A 20 7.17 9.99 3.85
N ALA A 21 8.45 10.01 3.52
CA ALA A 21 9.36 11.09 3.90
C ALA A 21 9.67 11.93 2.65
N PRO A 22 9.88 13.25 2.78
CA PRO A 22 10.34 14.07 1.67
C PRO A 22 11.64 13.56 1.06
N LYS A 23 11.83 13.80 -0.24
CA LYS A 23 13.08 13.47 -0.93
C LYS A 23 14.26 14.19 -0.25
N GLY A 24 15.35 13.46 -0.02
CA GLY A 24 16.54 14.01 0.66
C GLY A 24 16.49 13.96 2.19
N THR A 25 15.40 13.48 2.79
CA THR A 25 15.37 13.24 4.25
C THR A 25 16.48 12.28 4.65
N ASP A 26 17.20 12.62 5.73
CA ASP A 26 18.27 11.79 6.27
C ASP A 26 17.79 10.35 6.58
N ALA A 27 18.57 9.37 6.12
CA ALA A 27 18.20 7.96 6.20
C ALA A 27 18.10 7.46 7.65
N LYS A 28 18.91 7.98 8.57
CA LYS A 28 18.83 7.59 9.99
C LYS A 28 17.54 8.09 10.62
N ARG A 29 17.09 9.30 10.26
CA ARG A 29 15.78 9.83 10.71
C ARG A 29 14.61 9.01 10.17
N VAL A 30 14.65 8.63 8.90
CA VAL A 30 13.62 7.75 8.30
C VAL A 30 13.60 6.40 9.01
N ALA A 31 14.77 5.79 9.24
CA ALA A 31 14.87 4.51 9.94
C ALA A 31 14.35 4.59 11.38
N TYR A 32 14.70 5.64 12.12
CA TYR A 32 14.21 5.87 13.48
C TYR A 32 12.67 5.96 13.51
N PHE A 33 12.08 6.78 12.64
CA PHE A 33 10.63 6.95 12.59
C PHE A 33 9.91 5.65 12.19
N ALA A 34 10.45 4.91 11.20
CA ALA A 34 9.91 3.60 10.82
C ALA A 34 9.96 2.60 11.99
N GLY A 35 11.01 2.63 12.81
CA GLY A 35 11.11 1.81 14.02
C GLY A 35 10.04 2.16 15.06
N ILE A 36 9.77 3.44 15.29
CA ILE A 36 8.68 3.89 16.17
C ILE A 36 7.32 3.43 15.64
N LEU A 37 7.05 3.63 14.35
CA LEU A 37 5.81 3.17 13.71
C LEU A 37 5.61 1.65 13.87
N GLY A 38 6.68 0.86 13.70
CA GLY A 38 6.61 -0.59 13.91
C GLY A 38 6.17 -0.96 15.32
N LYS A 39 6.67 -0.27 16.34
CA LYS A 39 6.26 -0.48 17.74
C LYS A 39 4.80 -0.07 17.98
N VAL A 40 4.40 1.11 17.49
CA VAL A 40 3.05 1.63 17.66
C VAL A 40 2.01 0.75 16.95
N MET A 41 2.32 0.27 15.74
CA MET A 41 1.43 -0.61 14.98
C MET A 41 1.34 -2.02 15.57
N ALA A 42 2.25 -2.40 16.47
CA ALA A 42 2.22 -3.68 17.17
C ALA A 42 1.33 -3.65 18.44
N THR A 43 0.80 -2.50 18.85
CA THR A 43 -0.08 -2.40 20.02
C THR A 43 -1.43 -3.06 19.76
N ASP A 44 -2.04 -3.56 20.83
CA ASP A 44 -3.34 -4.23 20.75
C ASP A 44 -4.46 -3.28 20.33
N GLU A 45 -4.39 -2.02 20.77
CA GLU A 45 -5.32 -0.97 20.37
C GLU A 45 -5.31 -0.78 18.85
N LEU A 46 -4.14 -0.61 18.23
CA LEU A 46 -4.07 -0.40 16.78
C LEU A 46 -4.38 -1.67 15.99
N LYS A 47 -4.00 -2.85 16.48
CA LYS A 47 -4.42 -4.12 15.87
C LYS A 47 -5.94 -4.25 15.88
N ALA A 48 -6.59 -3.96 17.01
CA ALA A 48 -8.05 -4.02 17.15
C ALA A 48 -8.74 -2.98 16.25
N TYR A 49 -8.21 -1.76 16.20
CA TYR A 49 -8.72 -0.71 15.32
C TYR A 49 -8.71 -1.13 13.84
N HIS A 50 -7.57 -1.64 13.35
CA HIS A 50 -7.44 -2.05 11.96
C HIS A 50 -8.32 -3.27 11.65
N LYS A 51 -8.39 -4.26 12.55
CA LYS A 51 -9.28 -5.41 12.42
C LYS A 51 -10.75 -4.98 12.30
N LYS A 52 -11.21 -4.05 13.15
CA LYS A 52 -12.59 -3.49 13.09
C LYS A 52 -12.89 -2.79 11.77
N ARG A 53 -11.88 -2.17 11.15
CA ARG A 53 -12.00 -1.45 9.87
C ARG A 53 -11.71 -2.32 8.65
N LEU A 54 -11.57 -3.64 8.81
CA LEU A 54 -11.19 -4.58 7.75
C LEU A 54 -9.85 -4.23 7.08
N GLY A 55 -8.98 -3.53 7.80
CA GLY A 55 -7.62 -3.20 7.39
C GLY A 55 -6.62 -4.23 7.91
N SER A 56 -5.51 -4.39 7.18
CA SER A 56 -4.36 -5.17 7.62
C SER A 56 -3.14 -4.27 7.81
N ILE A 57 -2.37 -4.53 8.84
CA ILE A 57 -1.10 -3.86 9.10
C ILE A 57 0.00 -4.66 8.39
N ARG A 58 0.74 -4.01 7.49
CA ARG A 58 1.92 -4.58 6.81
C ARG A 58 3.14 -3.71 7.10
N LEU A 59 4.07 -4.19 7.90
CA LEU A 59 5.31 -3.48 8.20
C LEU A 59 6.38 -3.81 7.16
N LEU A 60 6.50 -2.97 6.14
CA LEU A 60 7.56 -3.04 5.14
C LEU A 60 8.42 -1.77 5.22
N THR A 61 9.74 -1.92 5.15
CA THR A 61 10.70 -0.82 5.15
C THR A 61 11.82 -1.08 4.16
N GLY A 62 12.62 -0.04 3.86
CA GLY A 62 13.82 -0.14 3.03
C GLY A 62 13.56 -0.78 1.67
N ALA A 63 14.44 -1.72 1.28
CA ALA A 63 14.38 -2.38 -0.03
C ALA A 63 13.07 -3.16 -0.27
N LYS A 64 12.50 -3.77 0.78
CA LYS A 64 11.23 -4.53 0.67
C LYS A 64 10.07 -3.60 0.36
N LEU A 65 9.99 -2.44 1.03
CA LEU A 65 8.96 -1.45 0.74
C LEU A 65 9.12 -0.88 -0.68
N LYS A 66 10.36 -0.61 -1.10
CA LYS A 66 10.64 -0.13 -2.46
C LYS A 66 10.17 -1.13 -3.52
N ALA A 67 10.49 -2.41 -3.34
CA ALA A 67 10.05 -3.46 -4.26
C ALA A 67 8.52 -3.60 -4.33
N ASP A 68 7.82 -3.49 -3.18
CA ASP A 68 6.34 -3.51 -3.14
C ASP A 68 5.72 -2.32 -3.89
N ILE A 69 6.27 -1.11 -3.72
CA ILE A 69 5.84 0.08 -4.46
C ILE A 69 6.10 -0.08 -5.96
N ASP A 70 7.28 -0.54 -6.35
CA ASP A 70 7.64 -0.72 -7.77
C ASP A 70 6.75 -1.77 -8.44
N ALA A 71 6.41 -2.85 -7.74
CA ALA A 71 5.49 -3.87 -8.22
C ALA A 71 4.08 -3.29 -8.43
N GLU A 72 3.55 -2.55 -7.45
CA GLU A 72 2.24 -1.90 -7.56
C GLU A 72 2.21 -0.87 -8.70
N PHE A 73 3.23 -0.02 -8.80
CA PHE A 73 3.33 1.00 -9.85
C PHE A 73 3.30 0.40 -11.27
N LYS A 74 3.99 -0.73 -11.48
CA LYS A 74 3.96 -1.46 -12.75
C LYS A 74 2.55 -1.92 -13.14
N THR A 75 1.70 -2.30 -12.17
CA THR A 75 0.31 -2.67 -12.46
C THR A 75 -0.48 -1.48 -13.00
N PHE A 76 -0.28 -0.28 -12.45
CA PHE A 76 -0.91 0.95 -12.95
C PHE A 76 -0.41 1.33 -14.34
N GLN A 77 0.90 1.25 -14.57
CA GLN A 77 1.47 1.52 -15.89
C GLN A 77 0.88 0.59 -16.96
N LYS A 78 0.69 -0.70 -16.64
CA LYS A 78 0.11 -1.68 -17.58
C LYS A 78 -1.30 -1.31 -18.03
N VAL A 79 -2.12 -0.76 -17.14
CA VAL A 79 -3.53 -0.43 -17.45
C VAL A 79 -3.74 1.02 -17.92
N ALA A 80 -2.77 1.91 -17.68
CA ALA A 80 -2.88 3.33 -18.01
C ALA A 80 -3.22 3.62 -19.49
N PRO A 81 -2.66 2.92 -20.50
CA PRO A 81 -3.04 3.14 -21.90
C PRO A 81 -4.52 2.84 -22.16
N THR A 82 -5.03 1.75 -21.59
CA THR A 82 -6.44 1.34 -21.71
C THR A 82 -7.36 2.40 -21.10
N VAL A 83 -7.03 2.90 -19.92
CA VAL A 83 -7.77 3.98 -19.25
C VAL A 83 -7.73 5.26 -20.09
N LYS A 84 -6.56 5.64 -20.61
CA LYS A 84 -6.42 6.84 -21.44
C LYS A 84 -7.23 6.73 -22.74
N ALA A 85 -7.31 5.54 -23.34
CA ALA A 85 -8.11 5.31 -24.53
C ALA A 85 -9.62 5.38 -24.25
N SER A 86 -10.09 4.88 -23.10
CA SER A 86 -11.51 4.95 -22.74
C SER A 86 -11.98 6.37 -22.43
N MET A 87 -11.09 7.23 -21.91
CA MET A 87 -11.39 8.65 -21.67
C MET A 87 -11.57 9.47 -22.94
N LYS A 88 -10.97 9.06 -24.06
CA LYS A 88 -11.09 9.75 -25.36
C LYS A 88 -12.35 9.38 -26.15
N LYS A 89 -13.07 8.34 -25.73
CA LYS A 89 -14.32 7.88 -26.36
C LYS A 89 -15.57 8.55 -25.76
N LYS A 90 -15.40 9.66 -25.03
CA LYS A 90 -16.49 10.50 -24.53
C LYS A 90 -16.64 11.73 -25.40
#